data_AF-A0A8S2PB88-F1
#
_entry.id   AF-A0A8S2PB88-F1
#
_cell.length_a   1.000
_cell.length_b   1.000
_cell.length_c   1.000
_cell.angle_alpha   90.00
_cell.angle_beta   90.00
_cell.angle_gamma   90.00
#
_symmetry.space_group_name_H-M   'P 1'
#
loop_
_entity.id
_entity.type
_entity.pdbx_description
1 polymer ?
#
loop_
_entity_poly.entity_id
_entity_poly.type
_entity_poly.pdbx_seq_one_letter_code
_entity_poly.pdbx_strand_id
1 'polypeptide(L)'
;MSARCQIISYHDSTTGSILFPSSDYRNIFVIVEHDDFDSFKNVMMNNYQQAVKMRNDRQQTILHVIVLRSYAYVWIRLLLVRECDLSAQDVDGYTALHYVCERDDVEMLKALTVKIHSTMQYLNNEQLEKIDKNCQKAFRTSNKYGITPFMLACFKNAKKCIEYFYEQHQEICYEQVNQQDRFGDVCIHYAVARNNIKLAEFLLSQCCANVNGSDSDDTLLRPSPLDIALFNKNQCITDLLKQYNGRTKLRVQRNTSYYESTEKATL
;
A
#
# COMPACT_ATOMS: atom_id res chain seq x y z
N MET A 1 -12.36 -15.12 4.64
CA MET A 1 -13.81 -15.05 4.41
C MET A 1 -14.07 -14.04 3.31
N SER A 2 -14.63 -14.53 2.20
CA SER A 2 -14.86 -13.82 0.95
C SER A 2 -15.91 -12.72 1.12
N ALA A 3 -15.52 -11.46 0.91
CA ALA A 3 -16.46 -10.36 0.75
C ALA A 3 -16.96 -10.35 -0.70
N ARG A 4 -18.00 -11.14 -0.95
CA ARG A 4 -18.89 -10.92 -2.09
C ARG A 4 -19.50 -9.52 -1.96
N CYS A 5 -19.25 -8.64 -2.92
CA CYS A 5 -20.09 -7.46 -3.12
C CYS A 5 -21.52 -7.95 -3.40
N GLN A 6 -22.41 -7.84 -2.40
CA GLN A 6 -23.84 -7.89 -2.65
C GLN A 6 -24.22 -6.56 -3.30
N ILE A 7 -24.60 -6.63 -4.57
CA ILE A 7 -25.28 -5.56 -5.29
C ILE A 7 -26.71 -5.53 -4.76
N ILE A 8 -27.19 -4.35 -4.35
CA ILE A 8 -28.62 -4.11 -4.14
C ILE A 8 -29.25 -4.11 -5.53
N SER A 9 -29.88 -5.23 -5.93
CA SER A 9 -30.73 -5.28 -7.11
C SER A 9 -32.15 -4.84 -6.72
N TYR A 10 -32.66 -3.81 -7.40
CA TYR A 10 -34.10 -3.53 -7.40
C TYR A 10 -34.74 -4.33 -8.54
N HIS A 11 -35.60 -5.28 -8.18
CA HIS A 11 -36.49 -5.98 -9.09
C HIS A 11 -37.86 -5.32 -9.04
N ASP A 12 -38.37 -4.83 -10.17
CA ASP A 12 -39.80 -4.59 -10.34
C ASP A 12 -40.41 -5.73 -11.17
N SER A 13 -41.58 -6.20 -10.73
CA SER A 13 -42.08 -7.56 -10.96
C SER A 13 -42.96 -7.72 -12.21
N THR A 14 -43.00 -6.72 -13.10
CA THR A 14 -43.95 -6.72 -14.22
C THR A 14 -43.34 -6.69 -15.62
N THR A 15 -42.02 -6.50 -15.76
CA THR A 15 -41.33 -6.65 -17.04
C THR A 15 -39.94 -7.23 -16.78
N GLY A 16 -39.63 -8.40 -17.35
CA GLY A 16 -38.33 -9.09 -17.21
C GLY A 16 -37.17 -8.39 -17.92
N SER A 17 -37.07 -7.07 -17.78
CA SER A 17 -36.09 -6.18 -18.38
C SER A 17 -35.42 -5.41 -17.25
N ILE A 18 -34.13 -5.67 -17.01
CA ILE A 18 -33.33 -4.88 -16.08
C ILE A 18 -33.14 -3.50 -16.74
N LEU A 19 -33.94 -2.53 -16.32
CA LEU A 19 -33.79 -1.14 -16.76
C LEU A 19 -32.61 -0.51 -16.02
N PHE A 20 -31.45 -0.52 -16.65
CA PHE A 20 -30.39 0.41 -16.30
C PHE A 20 -30.65 1.76 -17.00
N PRO A 21 -30.45 2.89 -16.31
CA PRO A 21 -30.56 4.21 -16.94
C PRO A 21 -29.65 4.29 -18.17
N SER A 22 -30.19 4.86 -19.25
CA SER A 22 -29.68 4.80 -20.61
C SER A 22 -28.40 5.62 -20.89
N SER A 23 -27.35 5.46 -20.08
CA SER A 23 -25.99 5.97 -20.32
C SER A 23 -24.85 4.97 -20.00
N ASP A 24 -25.16 3.79 -19.46
CA ASP A 24 -24.15 2.95 -18.77
C ASP A 24 -23.24 2.08 -19.66
N TYR A 25 -23.54 1.86 -20.94
CA TYR A 25 -22.64 1.10 -21.83
C TYR A 25 -21.41 1.89 -22.32
N ARG A 26 -21.28 3.16 -21.93
CA ARG A 26 -20.06 3.98 -22.17
C ARG A 26 -19.16 4.06 -20.93
N ASN A 27 -19.57 3.48 -19.82
CA ASN A 27 -18.80 3.52 -18.59
C ASN A 27 -17.72 2.43 -18.63
N ILE A 28 -16.48 2.84 -18.87
CA ILE A 28 -15.34 1.92 -18.92
C ILE A 28 -15.15 1.10 -17.64
N PHE A 29 -15.65 1.59 -16.49
CA PHE A 29 -15.63 0.82 -15.26
C PHE A 29 -16.54 -0.40 -15.34
N VAL A 30 -17.72 -0.31 -15.94
CA VAL A 30 -18.64 -1.45 -16.13
C VAL A 30 -18.01 -2.50 -17.03
N ILE A 31 -17.35 -2.07 -18.12
CA ILE A 31 -16.60 -2.95 -19.03
C ILE A 31 -15.53 -3.74 -18.26
N VAL A 32 -14.73 -3.02 -17.46
CA VAL A 32 -13.67 -3.62 -16.64
C VAL A 32 -14.29 -4.60 -15.63
N GLU A 33 -15.38 -4.23 -14.95
CA GLU A 33 -16.02 -5.09 -13.94
C GLU A 33 -16.61 -6.38 -14.49
N HIS A 34 -17.03 -6.38 -15.76
CA HIS A 34 -17.51 -7.56 -16.47
C HIS A 34 -16.42 -8.37 -17.16
N ASP A 35 -15.14 -8.00 -17.03
CA ASP A 35 -14.00 -8.66 -17.69
C ASP A 35 -14.12 -8.70 -19.22
N ASP A 36 -14.75 -7.68 -19.81
CA ASP A 36 -14.88 -7.54 -21.26
C ASP A 36 -13.64 -6.84 -21.84
N PHE A 37 -12.58 -7.65 -22.06
CA PHE A 37 -11.31 -7.16 -22.57
C PHE A 37 -11.40 -6.59 -24.00
N ASP A 38 -12.28 -7.13 -24.86
CA ASP A 38 -12.39 -6.67 -26.24
C ASP A 38 -13.00 -5.27 -26.32
N SER A 39 -14.08 -5.02 -25.56
CA SER A 39 -14.64 -3.68 -25.43
C SER A 39 -13.65 -2.72 -24.76
N PHE A 40 -12.94 -3.18 -23.72
CA PHE A 40 -11.91 -2.38 -23.06
C PHE A 40 -10.80 -1.95 -24.04
N LYS A 41 -10.32 -2.90 -24.85
CA LYS A 41 -9.32 -2.67 -25.89
C LYS A 41 -9.83 -1.67 -26.91
N ASN A 42 -11.08 -1.80 -27.36
CA ASN A 42 -11.67 -0.86 -28.31
C ASN A 42 -11.75 0.57 -27.75
N VAL A 43 -12.13 0.74 -26.48
CA VAL A 43 -12.15 2.06 -25.84
C VAL A 43 -10.73 2.64 -25.71
N MET A 44 -9.76 1.81 -25.32
CA MET A 44 -8.37 2.23 -25.24
C MET A 44 -7.81 2.57 -26.64
N MET A 45 -8.18 1.88 -27.70
CA MET A 45 -7.71 2.24 -29.05
C MET A 45 -8.26 3.59 -29.53
N ASN A 46 -9.53 3.89 -29.26
CA ASN A 46 -10.22 5.03 -29.85
C ASN A 46 -10.31 6.28 -28.95
N ASN A 47 -10.31 6.12 -27.62
CA ASN A 47 -10.55 7.22 -26.68
C ASN A 47 -9.74 7.11 -25.38
N TYR A 48 -8.48 6.64 -25.45
CA TYR A 48 -7.66 6.44 -24.25
C TYR A 48 -7.43 7.71 -23.42
N GLN A 49 -7.25 8.88 -24.07
CA GLN A 49 -6.88 10.12 -23.38
C GLN A 49 -7.93 10.52 -22.33
N GLN A 50 -9.21 10.32 -22.66
CA GLN A 50 -10.31 10.54 -21.73
C GLN A 50 -10.44 9.36 -20.76
N ALA A 51 -10.36 8.13 -21.28
CA ALA A 51 -10.56 6.90 -20.50
C ALA A 51 -9.61 6.79 -19.29
N VAL A 52 -8.30 6.96 -19.48
CA VAL A 52 -7.30 6.81 -18.40
C VAL A 52 -7.45 7.83 -17.28
N LYS A 53 -8.17 8.94 -17.54
CA LYS A 53 -8.43 10.02 -16.56
C LYS A 53 -9.77 9.87 -15.84
N MET A 54 -10.64 8.96 -16.29
CA MET A 54 -11.94 8.75 -15.65
C MET A 54 -11.78 8.27 -14.22
N ARG A 55 -12.75 8.63 -13.38
CA ARG A 55 -12.83 8.23 -11.97
C ARG A 55 -14.24 7.77 -11.64
N ASN A 56 -14.35 6.69 -10.87
CA ASN A 56 -15.64 6.23 -10.33
C ASN A 56 -16.01 7.01 -9.05
N ASP A 57 -17.12 6.64 -8.39
CA ASP A 57 -17.61 7.30 -7.18
C ASP A 57 -16.62 7.25 -6.00
N ARG A 58 -15.68 6.30 -5.99
CA ARG A 58 -14.60 6.19 -5.01
C ARG A 58 -13.34 6.95 -5.44
N GLN A 59 -13.44 7.80 -6.47
CA GLN A 59 -12.32 8.49 -7.12
C GLN A 59 -11.26 7.56 -7.73
N GLN A 60 -11.57 6.28 -7.90
CA GLN A 60 -10.65 5.28 -8.42
C GLN A 60 -10.52 5.41 -9.93
N THR A 61 -9.28 5.35 -10.42
CA THR A 61 -8.99 5.20 -11.85
C THR A 61 -9.19 3.75 -12.29
N ILE A 62 -9.21 3.52 -13.61
CA ILE A 62 -9.32 2.17 -14.20
C ILE A 62 -8.21 1.24 -13.66
N LEU A 63 -7.00 1.78 -13.46
CA LEU A 63 -5.88 1.02 -12.93
C LEU A 63 -6.18 0.42 -11.55
N HIS A 64 -6.83 1.18 -10.67
CA HIS A 64 -7.23 0.67 -9.35
C HIS A 64 -8.18 -0.51 -9.52
N VAL A 65 -9.20 -0.38 -10.36
CA VAL A 65 -10.20 -1.44 -10.55
C VAL A 65 -9.56 -2.70 -11.13
N ILE A 66 -8.67 -2.57 -12.12
CA ILE A 66 -7.94 -3.71 -12.70
C ILE A 66 -7.07 -4.43 -11.65
N VAL A 67 -6.34 -3.67 -10.82
CA VAL A 67 -5.53 -4.22 -9.73
C VAL A 67 -6.41 -4.90 -8.67
N LEU A 68 -7.54 -4.29 -8.29
CA LEU A 68 -8.46 -4.83 -7.28
C LEU A 68 -9.08 -6.18 -7.69
N ARG A 69 -9.25 -6.38 -9.00
CA ARG A 69 -9.82 -7.58 -9.61
C ARG A 69 -8.76 -8.65 -9.93
N SER A 70 -7.47 -8.34 -9.75
CA SER A 70 -6.34 -9.23 -10.10
C SER A 70 -6.41 -9.73 -11.56
N TYR A 71 -6.78 -8.85 -12.48
CA TYR A 71 -6.85 -9.21 -13.90
C TYR A 71 -5.48 -9.54 -14.50
N ALA A 72 -5.54 -10.22 -15.65
CA ALA A 72 -4.34 -10.62 -16.38
C ALA A 72 -3.47 -9.43 -16.78
N TYR A 73 -2.17 -9.68 -16.86
CA TYR A 73 -1.11 -8.74 -17.24
C TYR A 73 -1.40 -7.90 -18.50
N VAL A 74 -2.18 -8.44 -19.45
CA VAL A 74 -2.54 -7.75 -20.70
C VAL A 74 -3.29 -6.43 -20.47
N TRP A 75 -4.11 -6.34 -19.42
CA TRP A 75 -4.85 -5.12 -19.06
C TRP A 75 -3.91 -3.99 -18.63
N ILE A 76 -2.95 -4.32 -17.76
CA ILE A 76 -1.92 -3.39 -17.27
C ILE A 76 -1.05 -2.91 -18.41
N ARG A 77 -0.64 -3.82 -19.30
CA ARG A 77 0.18 -3.48 -20.47
C ARG A 77 -0.46 -2.43 -21.35
N LEU A 78 -1.76 -2.58 -21.63
CA LEU A 78 -2.48 -1.62 -22.46
C LEU A 78 -2.55 -0.24 -21.78
N LEU A 79 -2.75 -0.19 -20.46
CA LEU A 79 -2.75 1.06 -19.70
C LEU A 79 -1.38 1.75 -19.65
N LEU A 80 -0.31 0.98 -19.44
CA LEU A 80 1.05 1.53 -19.36
C LEU A 80 1.50 2.15 -20.68
N VAL A 81 1.20 1.50 -21.82
CA VAL A 81 1.46 2.05 -23.17
C VAL A 81 0.70 3.36 -23.41
N ARG A 82 -0.40 3.59 -22.69
CA ARG A 82 -1.23 4.80 -22.79
C ARG A 82 -0.92 5.83 -21.71
N GLU A 83 0.25 5.75 -21.09
CA GLU A 83 0.77 6.72 -20.12
C GLU A 83 -0.18 6.98 -18.95
N CYS A 84 -0.85 5.93 -18.46
CA CYS A 84 -1.72 6.03 -17.29
C CYS A 84 -0.97 6.56 -16.06
N ASP A 85 -1.58 7.46 -15.29
CA ASP A 85 -1.03 7.95 -14.02
C ASP A 85 -1.05 6.84 -12.96
N LEU A 86 0.14 6.34 -12.59
CA LEU A 86 0.31 5.30 -11.57
C LEU A 86 0.24 5.88 -10.15
N SER A 87 0.49 7.20 -10.04
CA SER A 87 0.43 7.95 -8.79
C SER A 87 -0.96 8.49 -8.47
N ALA A 88 -1.94 8.24 -9.35
CA ALA A 88 -3.32 8.64 -9.12
C ALA A 88 -3.84 8.02 -7.82
N GLN A 89 -4.48 8.84 -6.99
CA GLN A 89 -5.05 8.43 -5.72
C GLN A 89 -6.57 8.32 -5.79
N ASP A 90 -7.14 7.42 -5.01
CA ASP A 90 -8.58 7.30 -4.77
C ASP A 90 -9.06 8.19 -3.62
N VAL A 91 -10.31 8.00 -3.19
CA VAL A 91 -10.93 8.80 -2.13
C VAL A 91 -10.17 8.74 -0.81
N ASP A 92 -9.41 7.68 -0.52
CA ASP A 92 -8.63 7.53 0.72
C ASP A 92 -7.15 7.86 0.54
N GLY A 93 -6.77 8.34 -0.64
CA GLY A 93 -5.37 8.60 -0.98
C GLY A 93 -4.62 7.34 -1.44
N TYR A 94 -5.28 6.19 -1.58
CA TYR A 94 -4.60 4.97 -2.00
C TYR A 94 -4.31 5.05 -3.50
N THR A 95 -3.09 4.69 -3.88
CA THR A 95 -2.71 4.40 -5.27
C THR A 95 -2.91 2.92 -5.57
N ALA A 96 -2.87 2.54 -6.85
CA ALA A 96 -2.93 1.14 -7.26
C ALA A 96 -1.84 0.28 -6.58
N LEU A 97 -0.62 0.81 -6.41
CA LEU A 97 0.48 0.11 -5.73
C LEU A 97 0.20 -0.18 -4.25
N HIS A 98 -0.59 0.65 -3.56
CA HIS A 98 -1.01 0.33 -2.20
C HIS A 98 -1.87 -0.95 -2.17
N TYR A 99 -2.81 -1.07 -3.10
CA TYR A 99 -3.68 -2.24 -3.19
C TYR A 99 -2.94 -3.52 -3.57
N VAL A 100 -1.87 -3.41 -4.35
CA VAL A 100 -0.94 -4.51 -4.64
C VAL A 100 -0.23 -4.97 -3.38
N CYS A 101 0.37 -4.03 -2.65
CA CYS A 101 1.10 -4.30 -1.41
C CYS A 101 0.18 -4.85 -0.31
N GLU A 102 -1.08 -4.41 -0.26
CA GLU A 102 -2.06 -4.94 0.69
C GLU A 102 -2.38 -6.42 0.46
N ARG A 103 -2.33 -6.88 -0.78
CA ARG A 103 -2.63 -8.27 -1.18
C ARG A 103 -1.39 -9.18 -1.26
N ASP A 104 -0.19 -8.63 -1.08
CA ASP A 104 1.08 -9.31 -1.38
C ASP A 104 1.14 -9.85 -2.83
N ASP A 105 0.53 -9.12 -3.77
CA ASP A 105 0.43 -9.51 -5.18
C ASP A 105 1.69 -9.11 -5.95
N VAL A 106 2.78 -9.83 -5.71
CA VAL A 106 4.08 -9.55 -6.32
C VAL A 106 4.07 -9.66 -7.85
N GLU A 107 3.18 -10.46 -8.43
CA GLU A 107 3.07 -10.58 -9.89
C GLU A 107 2.42 -9.34 -10.50
N MET A 108 1.40 -8.78 -9.84
CA MET A 108 0.86 -7.47 -10.20
C MET A 108 1.87 -6.34 -9.94
N LEU A 109 2.66 -6.43 -8.87
CA LEU A 109 3.75 -5.48 -8.60
C LEU A 109 4.72 -5.49 -9.78
N LYS A 110 5.25 -6.67 -10.13
CA LYS A 110 6.10 -6.88 -11.31
C LYS A 110 5.45 -6.36 -12.59
N ALA A 111 4.17 -6.58 -12.81
CA ALA A 111 3.49 -6.07 -14.00
C ALA A 111 3.54 -4.53 -14.12
N LEU A 112 3.53 -3.82 -12.99
CA LEU A 112 3.60 -2.37 -12.91
C LEU A 112 5.05 -1.83 -12.93
N THR A 113 6.03 -2.65 -12.55
CA THR A 113 7.39 -2.22 -12.22
C THR A 113 8.48 -2.82 -13.10
N VAL A 114 8.24 -3.98 -13.74
CA VAL A 114 9.26 -4.69 -14.52
C VAL A 114 9.77 -3.74 -15.57
N LYS A 115 11.08 -3.45 -15.45
CA LYS A 115 11.95 -2.79 -16.43
C LYS A 115 11.23 -2.62 -17.74
N ILE A 116 10.68 -1.43 -17.90
CA ILE A 116 9.82 -1.03 -19.02
C ILE A 116 10.56 -1.31 -20.35
N HIS A 117 11.88 -1.43 -20.30
CA HIS A 117 12.82 -1.72 -21.38
C HIS A 117 12.85 -3.16 -21.93
N SER A 118 12.67 -4.24 -21.14
CA SER A 118 12.91 -5.61 -21.68
C SER A 118 11.68 -6.26 -22.30
N THR A 119 10.48 -5.86 -21.87
CA THR A 119 9.24 -6.50 -22.34
C THR A 119 8.41 -5.62 -23.28
N MET A 120 8.64 -4.30 -23.32
CA MET A 120 7.91 -3.35 -24.19
C MET A 120 8.77 -2.89 -25.37
N GLN A 121 9.22 -3.82 -26.22
CA GLN A 121 10.07 -3.52 -27.39
C GLN A 121 9.49 -2.49 -28.39
N TYR A 122 8.24 -2.08 -28.22
CA TYR A 122 7.51 -1.15 -29.07
C TYR A 122 7.44 0.28 -28.50
N LEU A 123 7.90 0.52 -27.28
CA LEU A 123 7.97 1.86 -26.69
C LEU A 123 9.33 2.51 -26.98
N ASN A 124 9.33 3.82 -27.21
CA ASN A 124 10.57 4.58 -27.36
C ASN A 124 11.18 4.95 -25.99
N ASN A 125 12.47 5.29 -25.95
CA ASN A 125 13.17 5.60 -24.70
C ASN A 125 12.51 6.72 -23.88
N GLU A 126 11.92 7.71 -24.53
CA GLU A 126 11.23 8.82 -23.85
C GLU A 126 9.97 8.35 -23.10
N GLN A 127 9.16 7.48 -23.72
CA GLN A 127 7.98 6.87 -23.10
C GLN A 127 8.39 5.97 -21.92
N LEU A 128 9.48 5.21 -22.09
CA LEU A 128 10.03 4.37 -21.04
C LEU A 128 10.45 5.20 -19.82
N GLU A 129 11.15 6.31 -20.03
CA GLU A 129 11.56 7.23 -18.98
C GLU A 129 10.37 7.87 -18.25
N LYS A 130 9.32 8.27 -18.98
CA LYS A 130 8.09 8.83 -18.39
C LYS A 130 7.37 7.82 -17.50
N ILE A 131 7.23 6.57 -17.97
CA ILE A 131 6.59 5.50 -17.19
C ILE A 131 7.44 5.20 -15.95
N ASP A 132 8.78 5.18 -16.07
CA ASP A 132 9.67 4.95 -14.94
C ASP A 132 9.51 6.03 -13.87
N LYS A 133 9.55 7.31 -14.28
CA LYS A 133 9.35 8.45 -13.39
C LYS A 133 7.98 8.40 -12.70
N ASN A 134 6.93 8.03 -13.43
CA ASN A 134 5.58 7.87 -12.88
C ASN A 134 5.51 6.71 -11.86
N CYS A 135 6.18 5.59 -12.15
CA CYS A 135 6.31 4.46 -11.22
C CYS A 135 7.07 4.86 -9.95
N GLN A 136 8.22 5.53 -10.09
CA GLN A 136 9.00 6.08 -8.97
C GLN A 136 8.19 7.05 -8.11
N LYS A 137 7.35 7.88 -8.73
CA LYS A 137 6.41 8.77 -8.01
C LYS A 137 5.34 7.96 -7.28
N ALA A 138 4.76 6.95 -7.93
CA ALA A 138 3.73 6.10 -7.33
C ALA A 138 4.23 5.35 -6.08
N PHE A 139 5.49 4.90 -6.08
CA PHE A 139 6.15 4.28 -4.93
C PHE A 139 6.31 5.21 -3.72
N ARG A 140 6.45 6.52 -3.95
CA ARG A 140 6.64 7.55 -2.90
C ARG A 140 5.36 8.26 -2.51
N THR A 141 4.27 8.00 -3.21
CA THR A 141 2.99 8.66 -2.94
C THR A 141 2.40 8.07 -1.68
N SER A 142 2.18 8.90 -0.66
CA SER A 142 1.54 8.50 0.58
C SER A 142 0.03 8.72 0.53
N ASN A 143 -0.73 7.82 1.15
CA ASN A 143 -2.18 7.98 1.28
C ASN A 143 -2.55 9.05 2.32
N LYS A 144 -3.86 9.22 2.61
CA LYS A 144 -4.34 10.19 3.60
C LYS A 144 -3.84 9.94 5.03
N TYR A 145 -3.21 8.81 5.31
CA TYR A 145 -2.60 8.49 6.60
C TYR A 145 -1.08 8.71 6.60
N GLY A 146 -0.50 9.18 5.50
CA GLY A 146 0.96 9.29 5.37
C GLY A 146 1.66 7.95 5.11
N ILE A 147 0.90 6.89 4.83
CA ILE A 147 1.43 5.55 4.58
C ILE A 147 1.76 5.43 3.10
N THR A 148 2.97 5.00 2.75
CA THR A 148 3.38 4.68 1.38
C THR A 148 3.16 3.20 1.05
N PRO A 149 3.21 2.77 -0.22
CA PRO A 149 3.05 1.35 -0.58
C PRO A 149 4.00 0.42 0.18
N PHE A 150 5.27 0.80 0.36
CA PHE A 150 6.25 0.00 1.11
C PHE A 150 5.90 -0.10 2.60
N MET A 151 5.48 1.01 3.22
CA MET A 151 5.00 1.02 4.60
C MET A 151 3.77 0.11 4.78
N LEU A 152 2.84 0.15 3.83
CA LEU A 152 1.66 -0.72 3.82
C LEU A 152 2.04 -2.20 3.66
N ALA A 153 3.03 -2.50 2.81
CA ALA A 153 3.59 -3.86 2.68
C ALA A 153 4.13 -4.35 4.03
N CYS A 154 4.89 -3.52 4.75
CA CYS A 154 5.39 -3.83 6.09
C CYS A 154 4.23 -4.07 7.09
N PHE A 155 3.22 -3.20 7.09
CA PHE A 155 2.04 -3.32 7.97
C PHE A 155 1.21 -4.58 7.73
N LYS A 156 1.09 -4.99 6.46
CA LYS A 156 0.33 -6.17 6.03
C LYS A 156 1.17 -7.45 6.02
N ASN A 157 2.46 -7.36 6.32
CA ASN A 157 3.42 -8.46 6.21
C ASN A 157 3.43 -9.09 4.80
N ALA A 158 3.41 -8.23 3.78
CA ALA A 158 3.46 -8.61 2.37
C ALA A 158 4.90 -8.98 1.98
N LYS A 159 5.30 -10.20 2.39
CA LYS A 159 6.68 -10.67 2.31
C LYS A 159 7.22 -10.62 0.88
N LYS A 160 6.44 -11.07 -0.12
CA LYS A 160 6.91 -11.13 -1.51
C LYS A 160 7.08 -9.73 -2.10
N CYS A 161 6.17 -8.81 -1.78
CA CYS A 161 6.33 -7.41 -2.16
C CYS A 161 7.57 -6.78 -1.50
N ILE A 162 7.81 -7.01 -0.21
CA ILE A 162 8.98 -6.50 0.52
C ILE A 162 10.29 -7.02 -0.08
N GLU A 163 10.37 -8.33 -0.38
CA GLU A 163 11.52 -8.94 -1.05
C GLU A 163 11.74 -8.30 -2.43
N TYR A 164 10.67 -8.14 -3.23
CA TYR A 164 10.77 -7.49 -4.54
C TYR A 164 11.26 -6.04 -4.45
N PHE A 165 10.74 -5.26 -3.49
CA PHE A 165 11.18 -3.90 -3.23
C PHE A 165 12.68 -3.84 -2.92
N TYR A 166 13.16 -4.72 -2.06
CA TYR A 166 14.57 -4.76 -1.68
C TYR A 166 15.48 -5.18 -2.84
N GLU A 167 15.11 -6.21 -3.60
CA GLU A 167 15.92 -6.74 -4.69
C GLU A 167 15.97 -5.80 -5.91
N GLN A 168 14.86 -5.14 -6.24
CA GLN A 168 14.73 -4.37 -7.49
C GLN A 168 14.74 -2.85 -7.28
N HIS A 169 14.43 -2.38 -6.07
CA HIS A 169 14.23 -0.96 -5.75
C HIS A 169 14.82 -0.58 -4.38
N GLN A 170 16.03 -1.04 -4.09
CA GLN A 170 16.69 -0.87 -2.79
C GLN A 170 16.75 0.60 -2.30
N GLU A 171 17.00 1.54 -3.21
CA GLU A 171 16.97 2.99 -2.95
C GLU A 171 15.63 3.45 -2.36
N ILE A 172 14.52 2.93 -2.87
CA ILE A 172 13.16 3.24 -2.37
C ILE A 172 13.01 2.69 -0.94
N CYS A 173 13.49 1.48 -0.67
CA CYS A 173 13.46 0.94 0.70
C CYS A 173 14.20 1.85 1.68
N TYR A 174 15.41 2.29 1.34
CA TYR A 174 16.22 3.13 2.23
C TYR A 174 15.61 4.51 2.48
N GLU A 175 15.04 5.13 1.46
CA GLU A 175 14.35 6.41 1.59
C GLU A 175 13.10 6.30 2.48
N GLN A 176 12.38 5.18 2.39
CA GLN A 176 11.03 5.04 2.95
C GLN A 176 10.99 4.35 4.32
N VAL A 177 11.99 3.54 4.68
CA VAL A 177 11.99 2.70 5.89
C VAL A 177 11.82 3.49 7.19
N ASN A 178 12.32 4.72 7.22
CA ASN A 178 12.28 5.64 8.36
C ASN A 178 11.26 6.77 8.19
N GLN A 179 10.48 6.77 7.10
CA GLN A 179 9.43 7.76 6.89
C GLN A 179 8.31 7.54 7.90
N GLN A 180 7.91 8.63 8.56
CA GLN A 180 6.80 8.62 9.49
C GLN A 180 5.46 8.73 8.76
N ASP A 181 4.48 7.95 9.20
CA ASP A 181 3.08 8.18 8.89
C ASP A 181 2.52 9.34 9.73
N ARG A 182 1.22 9.65 9.58
CA ARG A 182 0.57 10.73 10.33
C ARG A 182 0.44 10.46 11.84
N PHE A 183 0.69 9.24 12.29
CA PHE A 183 0.72 8.89 13.70
C PHE A 183 2.15 8.90 14.27
N GLY A 184 3.18 9.08 13.43
CA GLY A 184 4.58 9.01 13.82
C GLY A 184 5.15 7.58 13.76
N ASP A 185 4.42 6.62 13.21
CA ASP A 185 4.93 5.26 12.99
C ASP A 185 5.82 5.19 11.77
N VAL A 186 6.78 4.26 11.83
CA VAL A 186 7.65 3.88 10.72
C VAL A 186 7.61 2.36 10.57
N CYS A 187 8.27 1.80 9.56
CA CYS A 187 8.18 0.36 9.26
C CYS A 187 8.49 -0.56 10.45
N ILE A 188 9.47 -0.21 11.30
CA ILE A 188 9.82 -1.04 12.46
C ILE A 188 8.69 -1.08 13.51
N HIS A 189 7.93 0.02 13.69
CA HIS A 189 6.77 0.02 14.58
C HIS A 189 5.72 -1.00 14.11
N TYR A 190 5.46 -1.06 12.80
CA TYR A 190 4.50 -2.02 12.25
C TYR A 190 4.95 -3.47 12.44
N ALA A 191 6.22 -3.77 12.19
CA ALA A 191 6.77 -5.11 12.38
C ALA A 191 6.62 -5.58 13.84
N VAL A 192 6.95 -4.70 14.79
CA VAL A 192 6.86 -4.99 16.22
C VAL A 192 5.42 -5.09 16.71
N ALA A 193 4.54 -4.16 16.31
CA ALA A 193 3.12 -4.18 16.66
C ALA A 193 2.42 -5.47 16.17
N ARG A 194 2.88 -6.02 15.05
CA ARG A 194 2.41 -7.30 14.49
C ARG A 194 3.11 -8.54 15.05
N ASN A 195 4.02 -8.38 16.02
CA ASN A 195 4.85 -9.46 16.57
C ASN A 195 5.65 -10.23 15.49
N ASN A 196 6.06 -9.54 14.43
CA ASN A 196 6.78 -10.14 13.31
C ASN A 196 8.29 -9.96 13.45
N ILE A 197 8.93 -10.90 14.14
CA ILE A 197 10.37 -10.86 14.39
C ILE A 197 11.21 -10.90 13.11
N LYS A 198 10.79 -11.70 12.11
CA LYS A 198 11.53 -11.84 10.85
C LYS A 198 11.55 -10.54 10.06
N LEU A 199 10.40 -9.83 10.02
CA LEU A 199 10.33 -8.52 9.41
C LEU A 199 11.14 -7.49 10.20
N ALA A 200 11.06 -7.50 11.54
CA ALA A 200 11.84 -6.60 12.38
C ALA A 200 13.36 -6.79 12.15
N GLU A 201 13.83 -8.04 12.12
CA GLU A 201 15.22 -8.40 11.84
C GLU A 201 15.64 -7.97 10.44
N PHE A 202 14.79 -8.23 9.43
CA PHE A 202 15.04 -7.79 8.06
C PHE A 202 15.18 -6.26 7.95
N LEU A 203 14.26 -5.51 8.55
CA LEU A 203 14.27 -4.04 8.52
C LEU A 203 15.52 -3.47 9.20
N LEU A 204 15.94 -4.02 10.34
CA LEU A 204 17.11 -3.57 11.09
C LEU A 204 18.44 -3.96 10.43
N SER A 205 18.54 -5.19 9.93
CA SER A 205 19.80 -5.72 9.39
C SER A 205 20.03 -5.38 7.92
N GLN A 206 18.99 -5.33 7.10
CA GLN A 206 19.10 -5.16 5.64
C GLN A 206 18.66 -3.77 5.17
N CYS A 207 17.63 -3.18 5.79
CA CYS A 207 17.07 -1.91 5.33
C CYS A 207 17.57 -0.68 6.11
N CYS A 208 18.46 -0.84 7.09
CA CYS A 208 18.96 0.25 7.93
C CYS A 208 17.84 1.03 8.65
N ALA A 209 16.78 0.33 9.09
CA ALA A 209 15.73 0.93 9.88
C ALA A 209 16.26 1.48 11.21
N ASN A 210 15.83 2.68 11.60
CA ASN A 210 16.10 3.23 12.91
C ASN A 210 15.33 2.40 13.96
N VAL A 211 16.06 1.71 14.82
CA VAL A 211 15.51 0.86 15.90
C VAL A 211 14.57 1.62 16.85
N ASN A 212 14.73 2.93 16.99
CA ASN A 212 13.89 3.78 17.84
C ASN A 212 12.71 4.39 17.08
N GLY A 213 12.64 4.16 15.76
CA GLY A 213 11.53 4.54 14.91
C GLY A 213 11.38 6.04 14.63
N SER A 214 12.18 6.89 15.28
CA SER A 214 12.46 8.32 15.02
C SER A 214 12.67 9.06 16.35
N ASP A 215 13.68 9.93 16.38
CA ASP A 215 14.03 10.73 17.56
C ASP A 215 13.33 12.11 17.57
N SER A 216 12.31 12.33 16.74
CA SER A 216 11.58 13.60 16.78
C SER A 216 10.84 13.72 18.11
N ASP A 217 11.35 14.54 19.02
CA ASP A 217 10.77 14.87 20.33
C ASP A 217 9.34 15.44 20.22
N ASP A 218 8.94 15.88 19.04
CA ASP A 218 7.65 16.52 18.75
C ASP A 218 6.45 15.56 18.82
N THR A 219 6.66 14.24 18.71
CA THR A 219 5.61 13.23 18.94
C THR A 219 5.59 12.81 20.42
N LEU A 220 5.18 13.75 21.28
CA LEU A 220 5.18 13.65 22.75
C LEU A 220 4.45 12.45 23.39
N LEU A 221 3.91 11.49 22.62
CA LEU A 221 3.26 10.28 23.13
C LEU A 221 3.44 9.02 22.27
N ARG A 222 4.21 9.03 21.17
CA ARG A 222 4.35 7.81 20.36
C ARG A 222 5.29 6.81 21.06
N PRO A 223 4.84 5.59 21.42
CA PRO A 223 5.69 4.59 22.04
C PRO A 223 6.81 4.19 21.09
N SER A 224 8.03 4.00 21.60
CA SER A 224 9.12 3.46 20.78
C SER A 224 8.82 2.02 20.36
N PRO A 225 9.52 1.47 19.35
CA PRO A 225 9.39 0.06 19.01
C PRO A 225 9.67 -0.85 20.22
N LEU A 226 10.60 -0.47 21.10
CA LEU A 226 10.88 -1.24 22.32
C LEU A 226 9.72 -1.16 23.33
N ASP A 227 9.07 0.00 23.47
CA ASP A 227 7.88 0.15 24.31
C ASP A 227 6.74 -0.77 23.84
N ILE A 228 6.51 -0.84 22.52
CA ILE A 228 5.50 -1.74 21.92
C ILE A 228 5.85 -3.21 22.17
N ALA A 229 7.11 -3.61 22.00
CA ALA A 229 7.55 -4.99 22.23
C ALA A 229 7.34 -5.45 23.68
N LEU A 230 7.65 -4.56 24.63
CA LEU A 230 7.44 -4.79 26.06
C LEU A 230 5.95 -4.89 26.41
N PHE A 231 5.12 -3.99 25.87
CA PHE A 231 3.66 -4.05 26.03
C PHE A 231 3.07 -5.38 25.50
N ASN A 232 3.55 -5.82 24.33
CA ASN A 232 3.16 -7.10 23.73
C ASN A 232 3.74 -8.33 24.44
N LYS A 233 4.62 -8.16 25.44
CA LYS A 233 5.34 -9.23 26.15
C LYS A 233 6.11 -10.18 25.20
N ASN A 234 6.60 -9.64 24.08
CA ASN A 234 7.37 -10.41 23.10
C ASN A 234 8.86 -10.34 23.40
N GLN A 235 9.36 -11.35 24.11
CA GLN A 235 10.76 -11.37 24.57
C GLN A 235 11.75 -11.42 23.41
N CYS A 236 11.49 -12.23 22.38
CA CYS A 236 12.39 -12.37 21.24
C CYS A 236 12.56 -11.05 20.48
N ILE A 237 11.48 -10.29 20.26
CA ILE A 237 11.57 -8.96 19.64
C ILE A 237 12.22 -7.96 20.59
N THR A 238 11.94 -8.04 21.89
CA THR A 238 12.57 -7.18 22.90
C THR A 238 14.09 -7.34 22.89
N ASP A 239 14.58 -8.57 22.84
CA ASP A 239 16.01 -8.88 22.82
C ASP A 239 16.65 -8.45 21.50
N LEU A 240 15.98 -8.67 20.37
CA LEU A 240 16.40 -8.16 19.06
C LEU A 240 16.54 -6.63 19.08
N LEU A 241 15.53 -5.89 19.53
CA LEU A 241 15.59 -4.43 19.58
C LEU A 241 16.73 -3.95 20.50
N LYS A 242 16.94 -4.58 21.65
CA LYS A 242 18.06 -4.26 22.56
C LYS A 242 19.42 -4.50 21.91
N GLN A 243 19.58 -5.58 21.14
CA GLN A 243 20.81 -5.88 20.40
C GLN A 243 21.17 -4.75 19.43
N TYR A 244 20.17 -4.11 18.82
CA TYR A 244 20.35 -2.96 17.92
C TYR A 244 20.35 -1.61 18.67
N ASN A 245 20.53 -1.60 19.99
CA ASN A 245 20.51 -0.40 20.85
C ASN A 245 19.16 0.32 20.94
N GLY A 246 18.05 -0.39 20.77
CA GLY A 246 16.70 0.11 20.98
C GLY A 246 16.48 0.59 22.41
N ARG A 247 15.77 1.71 22.56
CA ARG A 247 15.49 2.35 23.85
C ARG A 247 14.00 2.64 24.01
N THR A 248 13.54 2.63 25.25
CA THR A 248 12.19 3.05 25.61
C THR A 248 12.11 4.58 25.54
N LYS A 249 11.05 5.13 24.93
CA LYS A 249 10.77 6.58 24.99
C LYS A 249 10.20 6.95 26.35
N LEU A 250 9.42 6.03 26.92
CA LEU A 250 9.16 6.04 28.34
C LEU A 250 10.51 5.82 29.03
N ARG A 251 11.11 6.91 29.53
CA ARG A 251 11.74 6.77 30.84
C ARG A 251 10.65 6.18 31.69
N VAL A 252 10.71 4.88 31.97
CA VAL A 252 10.28 4.41 33.28
C VAL A 252 10.97 5.40 34.19
N GLN A 253 10.22 6.37 34.69
CA GLN A 253 10.75 7.25 35.70
C GLN A 253 11.34 6.26 36.70
N ARG A 254 12.65 6.35 36.93
CA ARG A 254 13.24 5.81 38.14
C ARG A 254 12.55 6.56 39.28
N ASN A 255 11.34 6.13 39.57
CA ASN A 255 10.38 6.52 40.59
C ASN A 255 9.34 5.40 40.57
N THR A 256 9.77 4.29 41.15
CA THR A 256 8.95 3.38 41.95
C THR A 256 8.08 4.15 42.96
N SER A 257 7.12 4.96 42.50
CA SER A 257 6.19 5.66 43.40
C SER A 257 4.83 6.07 42.81
N TYR A 258 4.61 6.01 41.50
CA TYR A 258 3.30 6.43 40.93
C TYR A 258 2.30 5.30 40.72
N TYR A 259 2.73 4.03 40.62
CA TYR A 259 1.81 2.88 40.53
C TYR A 259 1.54 2.19 41.88
N GLU A 260 2.32 2.49 42.93
CA GLU A 260 2.10 1.95 44.28
C GLU A 260 1.14 2.81 45.14
N SER A 261 0.78 4.02 44.68
CA SER A 261 -0.09 4.94 45.45
C SER A 261 -1.58 4.80 45.14
N THR A 262 -1.98 4.08 44.08
CA THR A 262 -3.40 3.83 43.76
C THR A 262 -3.93 2.48 44.25
N GLU A 263 -3.07 1.57 44.73
CA GLU A 263 -3.48 0.29 45.33
C GLU A 263 -3.60 0.32 46.87
N LYS A 264 -3.25 1.44 47.52
CA LYS A 264 -3.38 1.61 48.99
C LYS A 264 -4.51 2.52 49.45
N ALA A 265 -5.43 2.91 48.55
CA ALA A 265 -6.56 3.80 48.89
C ALA A 265 -7.95 3.13 48.87
N THR A 266 -8.03 1.79 48.80
CA THR A 266 -9.31 1.06 48.82
C THR A 266 -9.32 -0.18 49.74
N LEU A 267 -8.80 -0.03 50.95
CA LEU A 267 -9.11 -0.91 52.08
C LEU A 267 -9.49 -0.07 53.30
#